data_AF-A0A7S0H8F4-F1
#
_entry.id   AF-A0A7S0H8F4-F1
#
_cell.length_a   1.000
_cell.length_b   1.000
_cell.length_c   1.000
_cell.angle_alpha   90.00
_cell.angle_beta   90.00
_cell.angle_gamma   90.00
#
_symmetry.space_group_name_H-M   'P 1'
#
loop_
_entity.id
_entity.type
_entity.pdbx_description
1 polymer ?
#
loop_
_entity_poly.entity_id
_entity_poly.type
_entity_poly.pdbx_seq_one_letter_code
_entity_poly.pdbx_strand_id
1 'polypeptide(L)'
;QAEASRDAMSKALYSQLFHWLVARVNQTLRLQEEQRQGTSSALLPTPSSSSSFSSSPLRIGILDIFGFEILETNSFEQLCINFANERLQQQFNHFVLRREQEEYVEE
;
A
#
# COMPACT_ATOMS: atom_id res chain seq x y z
N GLN A 1 6.49 8.22 -36.60
CA GLN A 1 5.10 8.22 -36.08
C GLN A 1 4.62 6.80 -35.75
N ALA A 2 4.70 5.83 -36.68
CA ALA A 2 4.29 4.45 -36.42
C ALA A 2 5.03 3.77 -35.25
N GLU A 3 6.34 3.97 -35.12
CA GLU A 3 7.13 3.40 -34.01
C GLU A 3 6.74 3.97 -32.65
N ALA A 4 6.61 5.29 -32.54
CA ALA A 4 6.13 5.94 -31.32
C ALA A 4 4.73 5.46 -30.93
N SER A 5 3.83 5.27 -31.90
CA SER A 5 2.49 4.71 -31.65
C SER A 5 2.54 3.24 -31.21
N ARG A 6 3.42 2.43 -31.80
CA ARG A 6 3.66 1.04 -31.37
C ARG A 6 4.14 1.01 -29.91
N ASP A 7 5.17 1.78 -29.58
CA ASP A 7 5.78 1.77 -28.24
C ASP A 7 4.79 2.29 -27.18
N ALA A 8 4.02 3.33 -27.52
CA ALA A 8 2.95 3.82 -26.66
C ALA A 8 1.86 2.77 -26.42
N MET A 9 1.45 2.05 -27.47
CA MET A 9 0.48 0.95 -27.36
C MET A 9 1.02 -0.20 -26.52
N SER A 10 2.28 -0.61 -26.72
CA SER A 10 2.92 -1.65 -25.93
C SER A 10 2.99 -1.29 -24.45
N LYS A 11 3.39 -0.05 -24.11
CA LYS A 11 3.37 0.46 -22.73
C LYS A 11 1.97 0.46 -22.14
N ALA A 12 0.96 0.87 -22.92
CA ALA A 12 -0.44 0.89 -22.47
C ALA A 12 -0.98 -0.53 -22.20
N LEU A 13 -0.72 -1.48 -23.10
CA LEU A 13 -1.13 -2.88 -22.92
C LEU A 13 -0.48 -3.51 -21.68
N TYR A 14 0.83 -3.30 -21.50
CA TYR A 14 1.53 -3.79 -20.32
C TYR A 14 0.97 -3.17 -19.02
N SER A 15 0.72 -1.87 -19.02
CA SER A 15 0.11 -1.18 -17.89
C SER A 15 -1.27 -1.75 -17.54
N GLN A 16 -2.14 -1.97 -18.54
CA GLN A 16 -3.45 -2.58 -18.33
C GLN A 16 -3.37 -4.01 -17.82
N LEU A 17 -2.45 -4.82 -18.35
CA LEU A 17 -2.21 -6.18 -17.88
C LEU A 17 -1.76 -6.19 -16.41
N PHE A 18 -0.85 -5.31 -16.03
CA PHE A 18 -0.37 -5.20 -14.66
C PHE A 18 -1.50 -4.81 -13.70
N HIS A 19 -2.32 -3.81 -14.07
CA HIS A 19 -3.50 -3.44 -13.27
C HIS A 19 -4.48 -4.62 -13.11
N TRP A 20 -4.75 -5.34 -14.19
CA TRP A 20 -5.61 -6.52 -14.14
C TRP A 20 -5.04 -7.62 -13.23
N LEU A 21 -3.73 -7.86 -13.29
CA LEU A 21 -3.05 -8.85 -12.45
C LEU A 21 -3.17 -8.49 -10.96
N VAL A 22 -2.89 -7.25 -10.60
CA VAL A 22 -3.02 -6.76 -9.21
C VAL A 22 -4.47 -6.89 -8.73
N ALA A 23 -5.45 -6.50 -9.57
CA ALA A 23 -6.87 -6.64 -9.24
C ALA A 23 -7.27 -8.11 -9.04
N ARG A 24 -6.74 -9.02 -9.87
CA ARG A 24 -6.99 -10.46 -9.76
C ARG A 24 -6.41 -11.07 -8.49
N VAL A 25 -5.18 -10.70 -8.13
CA VAL A 25 -4.53 -11.14 -6.88
C VAL A 25 -5.34 -10.66 -5.67
N ASN A 26 -5.72 -9.38 -5.65
CA ASN A 26 -6.56 -8.81 -4.59
C ASN A 26 -7.94 -9.50 -4.51
N GLN A 27 -8.53 -9.79 -5.68
CA GLN A 27 -9.53 -10.83 -5.94
C GLN A 27 -9.45 -12.02 -4.98
N THR A 28 -8.43 -12.81 -5.23
CA THR A 28 -8.22 -14.11 -4.61
C THR A 28 -7.91 -14.01 -3.13
N LEU A 29 -7.14 -13.01 -2.71
CA LEU A 29 -6.79 -12.81 -1.29
C LEU A 29 -8.03 -12.50 -0.44
N ARG A 30 -8.96 -11.66 -0.92
CA ARG A 30 -10.20 -11.33 -0.20
C ARG A 30 -11.11 -12.55 -0.01
N LEU A 31 -11.25 -13.39 -1.04
CA LEU A 31 -12.04 -14.61 -0.94
C LEU A 31 -11.49 -15.59 0.11
N GLN A 32 -10.17 -15.67 0.25
CA GLN A 32 -9.53 -16.48 1.28
C GLN A 32 -9.76 -15.91 2.70
N GLU A 33 -9.74 -14.59 2.85
CA GLU A 33 -10.07 -13.93 4.13
C GLU A 33 -11.51 -14.21 4.56
N GLU A 34 -12.48 -14.10 3.63
CA GLU A 34 -13.89 -14.39 3.88
C GLU A 34 -14.13 -15.86 4.28
N GLN A 35 -13.46 -16.80 3.61
CA GLN A 35 -13.53 -18.23 3.95
C GLN A 35 -12.95 -18.53 5.35
N ARG A 36 -11.84 -17.89 5.73
CA ARG A 36 -11.24 -18.03 7.07
C ARG A 36 -12.10 -17.44 8.18
N GLN A 37 -12.81 -16.35 7.90
CA GLN A 37 -13.72 -15.72 8.86
C GLN A 37 -15.00 -16.55 9.03
N GLY A 38 -15.50 -17.18 7.97
CA GLY A 38 -16.65 -18.09 8.01
C GLY A 38 -16.44 -19.37 8.83
N THR A 39 -15.21 -19.86 8.97
CA THR A 39 -14.91 -21.06 9.78
C THR A 39 -14.57 -20.78 11.24
N SER A 40 -14.21 -19.54 11.58
CA SER A 40 -13.76 -19.17 12.93
C SER A 40 -14.90 -18.73 13.87
N SER A 41 -16.11 -18.51 13.34
CA SER A 41 -17.33 -18.22 14.14
C SER A 41 -18.16 -19.47 14.46
N ALA A 42 -17.67 -20.68 14.17
CA ALA A 42 -18.39 -21.94 14.45
C ALA A 42 -18.03 -22.57 15.81
N LEU A 43 -17.11 -21.98 16.58
CA LEU A 43 -16.86 -22.37 17.97
C LEU A 43 -17.28 -21.22 18.90
N LEU A 44 -18.49 -21.38 19.44
CA LEU A 44 -19.19 -20.60 20.47
C LEU A 44 -20.10 -19.44 19.98
N PRO A 45 -21.44 -19.62 19.96
CA PRO A 45 -22.39 -18.51 19.95
C PRO A 45 -22.66 -18.05 21.38
N THR A 46 -22.21 -16.86 21.76
CA THR A 46 -22.74 -16.14 22.94
C THR A 46 -23.66 -15.01 22.47
N PRO A 47 -24.98 -15.10 22.70
CA PRO A 47 -25.91 -14.04 22.36
C PRO A 47 -26.16 -13.19 23.60
N SER A 48 -25.47 -12.04 23.74
CA SER A 48 -25.98 -10.96 24.59
C SER A 48 -25.24 -9.65 24.39
N SER A 49 -26.06 -8.60 24.27
CA SER A 49 -25.78 -7.18 24.56
C SER A 49 -24.99 -6.34 23.54
N SER A 50 -25.75 -5.62 22.72
CA SER A 50 -25.68 -4.15 22.56
C SER A 50 -24.30 -3.49 22.36
N SER A 51 -23.84 -3.47 21.12
CA SER A 51 -23.47 -2.25 20.38
C SER A 51 -22.78 -2.69 19.08
N SER A 52 -23.38 -2.35 17.94
CA SER A 52 -22.83 -2.63 16.62
C SER A 52 -21.62 -1.73 16.35
N PHE A 53 -20.53 -1.92 17.09
CA PHE A 53 -19.22 -1.48 16.62
C PHE A 53 -18.79 -2.49 15.55
N SER A 54 -18.92 -2.08 14.29
CA SER A 54 -18.26 -2.72 13.15
C SER A 54 -16.75 -2.73 13.42
N SER A 55 -16.27 -3.75 14.13
CA SER A 55 -14.85 -3.97 14.36
C SER A 55 -14.21 -4.31 13.02
N SER A 56 -13.74 -3.28 12.32
CA SER A 56 -12.91 -3.49 11.13
C SER A 56 -11.68 -4.29 11.57
N PRO A 57 -11.27 -5.32 10.82
CA PRO A 57 -10.13 -6.11 11.20
C PRO A 57 -8.89 -5.21 11.33
N LEU A 58 -8.07 -5.47 12.36
CA LEU A 58 -6.76 -4.84 12.50
C LEU A 58 -5.93 -5.18 11.26
N ARG A 59 -5.30 -4.17 10.65
CA ARG A 59 -4.49 -4.32 9.44
C ARG A 59 -3.09 -3.78 9.68
N ILE A 60 -2.09 -4.53 9.26
CA ILE A 60 -0.69 -4.11 9.25
C ILE A 60 -0.33 -3.86 7.78
N GLY A 61 0.06 -2.62 7.47
CA GLY A 61 0.55 -2.24 6.14
C GLY A 61 2.06 -2.43 6.07
N ILE A 62 2.52 -3.12 5.03
CA ILE A 62 3.94 -3.21 4.68
C ILE A 62 4.16 -2.35 3.44
N LEU A 63 5.13 -1.46 3.50
CA LEU A 63 5.50 -0.59 2.38
C LEU A 63 6.83 -1.07 1.80
N ASP A 64 6.82 -1.42 0.52
CA ASP A 64 7.99 -1.79 -0.28
C ASP A 64 7.98 -0.94 -1.55
N ILE A 65 8.90 0.01 -1.65
CA ILE A 65 9.01 0.98 -2.75
C ILE A 65 10.47 1.13 -3.16
N PHE A 66 10.70 1.63 -4.37
CA PHE A 66 12.05 1.97 -4.85
C PHE A 66 12.68 3.08 -3.98
N GLY A 67 13.97 2.93 -3.67
CA GLY A 67 14.79 3.94 -2.99
C GLY A 67 15.18 5.10 -3.90
N PHE A 68 15.88 6.09 -3.33
CA PHE A 68 16.36 7.25 -4.07
C PHE A 68 17.37 6.84 -5.15
N GLU A 69 17.20 7.33 -6.39
CA GLU A 69 18.02 7.00 -7.55
C GLU A 69 18.81 8.21 -8.04
N ILE A 70 20.09 8.01 -8.32
CA ILE A 70 20.96 8.97 -9.01
C ILE A 70 21.65 8.24 -10.14
N LEU A 71 21.18 8.48 -11.37
CA LEU A 71 21.73 7.89 -12.59
C LEU A 71 22.51 8.94 -13.39
N GLU A 72 23.27 8.51 -14.40
CA GLU A 72 23.97 9.42 -15.32
C GLU A 72 23.00 10.36 -16.05
N THR A 73 21.85 9.84 -16.47
CA THR A 73 20.74 10.62 -17.04
C THR A 73 19.46 10.33 -16.28
N ASN A 74 18.91 11.35 -15.63
CA ASN A 74 17.66 11.23 -14.85
C ASN A 74 16.49 11.73 -15.69
N SER A 75 15.47 10.90 -15.85
CA SER A 75 14.25 11.22 -16.59
C SER A 75 13.10 11.57 -15.65
N PHE A 76 11.90 11.74 -16.19
CA PHE A 76 10.70 12.04 -15.40
C PHE A 76 10.41 10.95 -14.36
N GLU A 77 10.70 9.69 -14.68
CA GLU A 77 10.53 8.55 -13.80
C GLU A 77 11.36 8.68 -12.52
N GLN A 78 12.64 9.06 -12.63
CA GLN A 78 13.50 9.31 -11.47
C GLN A 78 12.99 10.48 -10.61
N LEU A 79 12.45 11.53 -11.23
CA LEU A 79 11.82 12.62 -10.47
C LEU A 79 10.65 12.10 -9.63
N CYS A 80 9.77 11.25 -10.20
CA CYS A 80 8.66 10.65 -9.46
C CYS A 80 9.15 9.77 -8.30
N ILE A 81 10.17 8.94 -8.53
CA ILE A 81 10.76 8.05 -7.50
C ILE A 81 11.39 8.87 -6.37
N ASN A 82 12.24 9.84 -6.71
CA ASN A 82 12.96 10.65 -5.73
C ASN A 82 12.02 11.56 -4.96
N PHE A 83 10.99 12.12 -5.61
CA PHE A 83 9.97 12.91 -4.93
C PHE A 83 9.16 12.08 -3.92
N ALA A 84 8.79 10.84 -4.28
CA ALA A 84 8.12 9.94 -3.35
C ALA A 84 9.00 9.63 -2.13
N ASN A 85 10.30 9.39 -2.34
CA ASN A 85 11.27 9.18 -1.27
C ASN A 85 11.43 10.41 -0.37
N GLU A 86 11.52 11.60 -0.94
CA GLU A 86 11.60 12.85 -0.18
C GLU A 86 10.37 13.04 0.72
N ARG A 87 9.17 12.74 0.21
CA ARG A 87 7.92 12.80 1.00
C ARG A 87 7.91 11.77 2.12
N LEU A 88 8.39 10.55 1.86
CA LEU A 88 8.52 9.52 2.88
C LEU A 88 9.51 9.96 3.97
N GLN A 89 10.66 10.50 3.60
CA GLN A 89 11.66 10.99 4.53
C GLN A 89 11.13 12.15 5.38
N GLN A 90 10.39 13.08 4.76
CA GLN A 90 9.74 14.17 5.48
C GLN A 90 8.75 13.65 6.53
N GLN A 91 7.93 12.66 6.17
CA GLN A 91 6.98 12.04 7.09
C GLN A 91 7.69 11.29 8.23
N PHE A 92 8.75 10.55 7.91
CA PHE A 92 9.57 9.84 8.89
C PHE A 92 10.20 10.80 9.88
N ASN A 93 10.87 11.86 9.40
CA ASN A 93 11.49 12.87 10.25
C ASN A 93 10.46 13.53 11.16
N HIS A 94 9.29 13.93 10.63
CA HIS A 94 8.23 14.51 11.46
C HIS A 94 7.75 13.54 12.52
N PHE A 95 7.53 12.26 12.17
CA PHE A 95 7.04 11.27 13.13
C PHE A 95 8.06 10.98 14.23
N VAL A 96 9.32 10.75 13.87
CA VAL A 96 10.39 10.45 14.83
C VAL A 96 10.68 11.66 15.71
N LEU A 97 10.90 12.84 15.14
CA LEU A 97 11.20 14.05 15.91
C LEU A 97 10.05 14.43 16.85
N ARG A 98 8.80 14.27 16.40
CA ARG A 98 7.63 14.55 17.25
C ARG A 98 7.56 13.56 18.41
N ARG A 99 7.87 12.28 18.17
CA ARG A 99 7.92 11.28 19.24
C ARG A 99 9.04 11.57 20.24
N GLU A 100 10.24 11.92 19.77
CA GLU A 100 11.33 12.32 20.66
C GLU A 100 10.92 13.54 21.51
N GLN A 101 10.27 14.54 20.91
CA GLN A 101 9.80 15.72 21.64
C GLN A 101 8.72 15.39 22.68
N GLU A 102 7.82 14.44 22.38
CA GLU A 102 6.81 13.96 23.34
C GLU A 102 7.49 13.28 24.55
N GLU A 103 8.49 12.43 24.30
CA GLU A 103 9.27 11.74 25.34
C GLU A 103 9.99 12.74 26.25
N TYR A 104 10.64 13.77 25.69
CA TYR A 104 11.29 14.84 26.47
C TYR A 104 10.35 15.68 27.35
N VAL A 105 9.05 15.71 27.07
CA VAL A 105 8.05 16.45 27.88
C VAL A 105 7.47 15.57 28.98
N GLU A 106 7.45 14.26 28.77
CA GLU A 106 7.00 13.28 29.77
C GLU A 106 8.07 13.00 30.84
N GLU A 107 9.35 13.20 30.52
CA GLU A 107 10.49 13.22 31.46
C GLU A 107 10.61 14.56 32.24
#